data_AF-A0A523QLC2-F1
#
_entry.id   AF-A0A523QLC2-F1
#
_cell.length_a   1.000
_cell.length_b   1.000
_cell.length_c   1.000
_cell.angle_alpha   90.00
_cell.angle_beta   90.00
_cell.angle_gamma   90.00
#
_symmetry.space_group_name_H-M   'P 1'
#
loop_
_entity.id
_entity.type
_entity.pdbx_description
1 polymer ?
#
loop_
_entity_poly.entity_id
_entity_poly.type
_entity_poly.pdbx_seq_one_letter_code
_entity_poly.pdbx_strand_id
1 'polypeptide(L)'
;MMTGRVYKTATLLLTSSLLIFTFFAPISLAQELTEEEQIERLIATFASDPELGMEQLEDLAEENPGLAVLTIVELAKEIPEVAVVAIVRLAEIAPEVTARGLVAIARLSAELAETQPGLAAALKAVLSESIVQMVETAPGVAAVAIQSIKQVAPELGEFLEEEAIGAGLERDYLLAASPIMP
;
A
#
# COMPACT_ATOMS: atom_id res chain seq x y z
N MET A 1 50.76 56.94 30.64
CA MET A 1 50.38 55.54 30.92
C MET A 1 49.08 55.52 31.71
N MET A 2 47.93 55.51 31.02
CA MET A 2 46.59 55.19 31.52
C MET A 2 45.60 55.50 30.39
N THR A 3 45.30 54.53 29.52
CA THR A 3 44.14 54.46 28.58
C THR A 3 44.43 53.41 27.52
N GLY A 4 44.18 52.13 27.82
CA GLY A 4 44.53 51.07 26.86
C GLY A 4 43.90 49.71 27.10
N ARG A 5 42.81 49.63 27.87
CA ARG A 5 42.20 48.32 28.19
C ARG A 5 40.67 48.24 28.13
N VAL A 6 39.96 49.29 27.73
CA VAL A 6 38.48 49.27 27.69
C VAL A 6 37.91 49.27 26.26
N TYR A 7 38.71 49.54 25.23
CA TYR A 7 38.25 49.59 23.84
C TYR A 7 38.39 48.29 23.03
N LYS A 8 38.87 47.19 23.64
CA LYS A 8 38.99 45.88 22.95
C LYS A 8 37.82 44.93 23.18
N THR A 9 36.92 45.24 24.12
CA THR A 9 35.74 44.42 24.44
C THR A 9 34.45 44.96 23.84
N ALA A 10 34.44 46.20 23.32
CA ALA A 10 33.25 46.79 22.69
C ALA A 10 33.11 46.44 21.20
N THR A 11 34.17 46.02 20.52
CA THR A 11 34.15 45.76 19.06
C THR A 11 33.87 44.29 18.70
N LEU A 12 33.78 43.39 19.68
CA LEU A 12 33.59 41.95 19.45
C LEU A 12 32.13 41.49 19.59
N LEU A 13 31.23 42.38 20.04
CA LEU A 13 29.80 42.08 20.18
C LEU A 13 28.93 42.64 19.02
N LEU A 14 29.54 43.33 18.05
CA LEU A 14 28.80 43.98 16.95
C LEU A 14 29.05 43.39 15.56
N THR A 15 29.85 42.32 15.46
CA THR A 15 29.99 41.52 14.23
C THR A 15 29.31 40.15 14.32
N SER A 16 28.70 39.81 15.47
CA SER A 16 28.02 38.51 15.68
C SER A 16 26.55 38.48 15.25
N SER A 17 25.99 39.56 14.69
CA SER A 17 24.57 39.61 14.31
C SER A 17 24.28 39.65 12.81
N LEU A 18 25.29 39.46 11.95
CA LEU A 18 25.10 39.61 10.49
C LEU A 18 25.65 38.44 9.65
N LEU A 19 25.69 37.24 10.22
CA LEU A 19 26.18 36.05 9.51
C LEU A 19 25.48 34.75 9.95
N ILE A 20 24.16 34.82 10.20
CA ILE A 20 23.30 33.62 10.37
C ILE A 20 22.09 33.66 9.41
N PHE A 21 21.87 34.74 8.66
CA PHE A 21 20.71 34.87 7.76
C PHE A 21 21.01 34.53 6.30
N THR A 22 21.88 33.54 6.04
CA THR A 22 22.08 32.97 4.70
C THR A 22 21.80 31.46 4.68
N PHE A 23 20.81 31.03 5.44
CA PHE A 23 20.24 29.68 5.36
C PHE A 23 18.70 29.72 5.52
N PHE A 24 18.04 30.74 4.97
CA PHE A 24 16.67 30.56 4.49
C PHE A 24 16.77 29.98 3.08
N ALA A 25 17.13 28.70 3.01
CA ALA A 25 16.49 27.87 2.01
C ALA A 25 14.98 28.05 2.23
N PRO A 26 14.15 28.18 1.18
CA PRO A 26 12.73 27.97 1.36
C PRO A 26 12.62 26.56 1.97
N ILE A 27 12.32 26.50 3.26
CA ILE A 27 11.70 25.33 3.84
C ILE A 27 10.38 25.27 3.09
N SER A 28 10.36 24.55 1.97
CA SER A 28 9.14 23.90 1.53
C SER A 28 8.71 23.10 2.76
N LEU A 29 7.77 23.66 3.51
CA LEU A 29 6.92 22.94 4.44
C LEU A 29 6.04 22.02 3.58
N ALA A 30 6.66 21.04 2.92
CA ALA A 30 5.97 19.83 2.55
C ALA A 30 5.78 19.11 3.88
N GLN A 31 4.58 19.25 4.44
CA GLN A 31 4.17 18.47 5.57
C GLN A 31 4.17 17.02 5.10
N GLU A 32 5.22 16.25 5.42
CA GLU A 32 5.22 14.81 5.22
C GLU A 32 4.08 14.26 6.07
N LEU A 33 2.97 13.91 5.41
CA LEU A 33 1.86 13.21 6.04
C LEU A 33 2.38 11.90 6.61
N THR A 34 1.85 11.49 7.75
CA THR A 34 2.15 10.14 8.26
C THR A 34 1.62 9.08 7.30
N GLU A 35 2.16 7.86 7.34
CA GLU A 35 1.67 6.75 6.49
C GLU A 35 0.17 6.52 6.67
N GLU A 36 -0.34 6.66 7.90
CA GLU A 36 -1.76 6.54 8.24
C GLU A 36 -2.60 7.66 7.60
N GLU A 37 -2.17 8.92 7.72
CA GLU A 37 -2.85 10.06 7.10
C GLU A 37 -2.86 9.96 5.56
N GLN A 38 -1.81 9.40 4.96
CA GLN A 38 -1.75 9.17 3.53
C GLN A 38 -2.77 8.11 3.09
N ILE A 39 -2.85 6.98 3.81
CA ILE A 39 -3.84 5.94 3.54
C ILE A 39 -5.25 6.51 3.68
N GLU A 40 -5.59 7.13 4.81
CA GLU A 40 -6.93 7.69 5.04
C GLU A 40 -7.34 8.69 3.96
N ARG A 41 -6.40 9.55 3.55
CA ARG A 41 -6.63 10.49 2.47
C ARG A 41 -6.90 9.77 1.15
N LEU A 42 -6.13 8.73 0.83
CA LEU A 42 -6.30 7.97 -0.40
C LEU A 42 -7.63 7.19 -0.41
N ILE A 43 -8.03 6.60 0.71
CA ILE A 43 -9.36 5.98 0.86
C ILE A 43 -10.48 7.02 0.65
N ALA A 44 -10.33 8.22 1.21
CA ALA A 44 -11.29 9.31 0.99
C ALA A 44 -11.32 9.76 -0.47
N THR A 45 -10.18 9.77 -1.16
CA THR A 45 -10.12 10.00 -2.61
C THR A 45 -10.91 8.92 -3.34
N PHE A 46 -10.67 7.62 -3.08
CA PHE A 46 -11.43 6.53 -3.70
C PHE A 46 -12.95 6.64 -3.48
N ALA A 47 -13.37 7.08 -2.28
CA ALA A 47 -14.78 7.26 -1.96
C ALA A 47 -15.45 8.40 -2.76
N SER A 48 -14.68 9.39 -3.20
CA SER A 48 -15.19 10.60 -3.88
C SER A 48 -14.93 10.62 -5.39
N ASP A 49 -13.77 10.13 -5.80
CA ASP A 49 -13.30 10.03 -7.17
C ASP A 49 -12.42 8.77 -7.33
N PRO A 50 -13.03 7.61 -7.66
CA PRO A 50 -12.32 6.35 -7.81
C PRO A 50 -11.20 6.35 -8.87
N GLU A 51 -11.34 7.15 -9.93
CA GLU A 51 -10.32 7.21 -10.99
C GLU A 51 -9.08 7.95 -10.50
N LEU A 52 -9.26 9.08 -9.81
CA LEU A 52 -8.14 9.79 -9.18
C LEU A 52 -7.53 8.97 -8.05
N GLY A 53 -8.34 8.24 -7.28
CA GLY A 53 -7.86 7.30 -6.27
C GLY A 53 -6.97 6.23 -6.88
N MET A 54 -7.36 5.70 -8.05
CA MET A 54 -6.57 4.72 -8.77
C MET A 54 -5.25 5.31 -9.27
N GLU A 55 -5.26 6.49 -9.89
CA GLU A 55 -4.03 7.18 -10.33
C GLU A 55 -3.05 7.36 -9.15
N GLN A 56 -3.55 7.80 -8.00
CA GLN A 56 -2.73 7.95 -6.79
C GLN A 56 -2.22 6.61 -6.23
N LEU A 57 -3.01 5.54 -6.33
CA LEU A 57 -2.59 4.21 -5.91
C LEU A 57 -1.52 3.63 -6.86
N GLU A 58 -1.61 3.91 -8.16
CA GLU A 58 -0.61 3.52 -9.15
C GLU A 58 0.74 4.22 -8.87
N ASP A 59 0.72 5.55 -8.68
CA ASP A 59 1.90 6.31 -8.29
C ASP A 59 2.49 5.77 -6.98
N LEU A 60 1.63 5.51 -5.99
CA LEU A 60 2.05 4.98 -4.70
C LEU A 60 2.66 3.56 -4.82
N ALA A 61 2.15 2.73 -5.71
CA ALA A 61 2.68 1.39 -5.94
C ALA A 61 4.10 1.42 -6.52
N GLU A 62 4.45 2.46 -7.30
CA GLU A 62 5.80 2.68 -7.80
C GLU A 62 6.72 3.29 -6.72
N GLU A 63 6.26 4.33 -6.03
CA GLU A 63 7.06 5.10 -5.09
C GLU A 63 7.26 4.39 -3.74
N ASN A 64 6.20 3.79 -3.21
CA ASN A 64 6.20 3.06 -1.94
C ASN A 64 5.28 1.82 -2.01
N PRO A 65 5.79 0.72 -2.58
CA PRO A 65 5.04 -0.54 -2.74
C PRO A 65 4.43 -1.07 -1.43
N GLY A 66 5.11 -0.86 -0.30
CA GLY A 66 4.64 -1.30 1.01
C GLY A 66 3.40 -0.53 1.46
N LEU A 67 3.39 0.79 1.27
CA LEU A 67 2.25 1.63 1.62
C LEU A 67 1.06 1.39 0.67
N ALA A 68 1.33 1.09 -0.60
CA ALA A 68 0.29 0.66 -1.54
C ALA A 68 -0.39 -0.66 -1.09
N VAL A 69 0.39 -1.65 -0.64
CA VAL A 69 -0.16 -2.90 -0.06
C VAL A 69 -1.06 -2.62 1.14
N LEU A 70 -0.64 -1.74 2.06
CA LEU A 70 -1.46 -1.35 3.21
C LEU A 70 -2.75 -0.64 2.78
N THR A 71 -2.65 0.25 1.80
CA THR A 71 -3.82 0.95 1.24
C THR A 71 -4.83 -0.04 0.66
N ILE A 72 -4.39 -1.06 -0.08
CA ILE A 72 -5.27 -2.09 -0.64
C ILE A 72 -6.02 -2.84 0.46
N VAL A 73 -5.33 -3.17 1.56
CA VAL A 73 -5.94 -3.84 2.72
C VAL A 73 -7.00 -2.95 3.37
N GLU A 74 -6.69 -1.68 3.59
CA GLU A 74 -7.63 -0.73 4.19
C GLU A 74 -8.81 -0.44 3.26
N LEU A 75 -8.58 -0.31 1.95
CA LEU A 75 -9.64 -0.17 0.96
C LEU A 75 -10.58 -1.38 0.97
N ALA A 76 -10.05 -2.60 1.09
CA ALA A 76 -10.85 -3.82 1.18
C ALA A 76 -11.70 -3.90 2.46
N LYS A 77 -11.29 -3.24 3.55
CA LYS A 77 -12.07 -3.16 4.79
C LYS A 77 -13.17 -2.12 4.70
N GLU A 78 -12.86 -0.94 4.15
CA GLU A 78 -13.75 0.22 4.17
C GLU A 78 -14.72 0.24 2.99
N ILE A 79 -14.26 -0.12 1.79
CA ILE A 79 -15.04 -0.04 0.54
C ILE A 79 -14.76 -1.27 -0.34
N PRO A 80 -15.23 -2.47 0.06
CA PRO A 80 -14.90 -3.74 -0.59
C PRO A 80 -15.09 -3.76 -2.10
N GLU A 81 -16.18 -3.18 -2.61
CA GLU A 81 -16.49 -3.17 -4.04
C GLU A 81 -15.49 -2.36 -4.85
N VAL A 82 -15.02 -1.23 -4.30
CA VAL A 82 -13.98 -0.39 -4.94
C VAL A 82 -12.63 -1.08 -4.85
N ALA A 83 -12.36 -1.79 -3.76
CA ALA A 83 -11.13 -2.56 -3.59
C ALA A 83 -10.96 -3.62 -4.68
N VAL A 84 -12.02 -4.38 -5.02
CA VAL A 84 -11.98 -5.37 -6.10
C VAL A 84 -11.56 -4.72 -7.42
N VAL A 85 -12.18 -3.60 -7.79
CA VAL A 85 -11.85 -2.89 -9.03
C VAL A 85 -10.40 -2.40 -9.04
N ALA A 86 -9.95 -1.81 -7.93
CA ALA A 86 -8.59 -1.31 -7.79
C ALA A 86 -7.55 -2.44 -7.87
N ILE A 87 -7.79 -3.56 -7.18
CA ILE A 87 -6.92 -4.75 -7.18
C ILE A 87 -6.80 -5.32 -8.60
N VAL A 88 -7.92 -5.50 -9.30
CA VAL A 88 -7.91 -6.08 -10.66
C VAL A 88 -7.17 -5.17 -11.63
N ARG A 89 -7.37 -3.84 -11.57
CA ARG A 89 -6.63 -2.88 -12.40
C ARG A 89 -5.15 -2.86 -12.05
N LEU A 90 -4.82 -2.85 -10.76
CA LEU A 90 -3.44 -2.83 -10.31
C LEU A 90 -2.68 -4.11 -10.71
N ALA A 91 -3.38 -5.23 -10.91
CA ALA A 91 -2.77 -6.47 -11.37
C ALA A 91 -2.03 -6.32 -12.71
N GLU A 92 -2.53 -5.44 -13.59
CA GLU A 92 -1.91 -5.17 -14.91
C GLU A 92 -0.72 -4.22 -14.80
N ILE A 93 -0.68 -3.39 -13.77
CA ILE A 93 0.26 -2.26 -13.63
C ILE A 93 1.38 -2.59 -12.64
N ALA A 94 1.01 -3.05 -11.44
CA ALA A 94 1.89 -3.49 -10.38
C ALA A 94 1.52 -4.91 -9.89
N PRO A 95 1.86 -5.96 -10.68
CA PRO A 95 1.56 -7.36 -10.37
C PRO A 95 2.00 -7.82 -8.97
N GLU A 96 3.22 -7.44 -8.55
CA GLU A 96 3.80 -7.86 -7.27
C GLU A 96 3.08 -7.20 -6.09
N VAL A 97 2.78 -5.90 -6.18
CA VAL A 97 2.00 -5.16 -5.17
C VAL A 97 0.62 -5.77 -5.02
N THR A 98 -0.03 -6.09 -6.13
CA THR A 98 -1.35 -6.73 -6.16
C THR A 98 -1.34 -8.09 -5.46
N ALA A 99 -0.42 -8.97 -5.85
CA ALA A 99 -0.32 -10.28 -5.23
C ALA A 99 0.01 -10.20 -3.73
N ARG A 100 0.88 -9.27 -3.31
CA ARG A 100 1.15 -9.00 -1.89
C ARG A 100 -0.07 -8.45 -1.14
N GLY A 101 -0.83 -7.55 -1.76
CA GLY A 101 -2.09 -7.02 -1.22
C GLY A 101 -3.10 -8.14 -0.95
N LEU A 102 -3.30 -9.04 -1.92
CA LEU A 102 -4.17 -10.20 -1.76
C LEU A 102 -3.69 -11.14 -0.64
N VAL A 103 -2.38 -11.38 -0.51
CA VAL A 103 -1.82 -12.17 0.59
C VAL A 103 -2.08 -11.50 1.95
N ALA A 104 -1.91 -10.18 2.04
CA ALA A 104 -2.16 -9.43 3.27
C ALA A 104 -3.65 -9.46 3.66
N ILE A 105 -4.56 -9.29 2.70
CA ILE A 105 -6.01 -9.44 2.92
C ILE A 105 -6.34 -10.87 3.40
N ALA A 106 -5.77 -11.90 2.79
CA ALA A 106 -6.01 -13.29 3.18
C ALA A 106 -5.54 -13.59 4.61
N ARG A 107 -4.36 -13.10 4.97
CA ARG A 107 -3.84 -13.22 6.33
C ARG A 107 -4.76 -12.51 7.32
N LEU A 108 -5.15 -11.28 7.04
CA LEU A 108 -6.06 -10.52 7.91
C LEU A 108 -7.42 -11.22 8.04
N SER A 109 -7.97 -11.72 6.94
CA SER A 109 -9.22 -12.49 6.94
C SER A 109 -9.12 -13.72 7.84
N ALA A 110 -8.01 -14.45 7.83
CA ALA A 110 -7.79 -15.61 8.68
C ALA A 110 -7.66 -15.21 10.16
N GLU A 111 -6.90 -14.14 10.46
CA GLU A 111 -6.73 -13.61 11.82
C GLU A 111 -8.07 -13.12 12.42
N LEU A 112 -8.98 -12.59 11.59
CA LEU A 112 -10.27 -12.07 12.00
C LEU A 112 -11.39 -13.12 12.06
N ALA A 113 -11.16 -14.34 11.56
CA ALA A 113 -12.22 -15.34 11.38
C ALA A 113 -13.00 -15.65 12.67
N GLU A 114 -12.32 -15.68 13.83
CA GLU A 114 -12.94 -15.98 15.12
C GLU A 114 -13.51 -14.75 15.82
N THR A 115 -12.89 -13.58 15.65
CA THR A 115 -13.22 -12.37 16.42
C THR A 115 -14.19 -11.43 15.69
N GLN A 116 -14.09 -11.37 14.37
CA GLN A 116 -14.90 -10.52 13.50
C GLN A 116 -15.31 -11.30 12.23
N PRO A 117 -16.13 -12.37 12.38
CA PRO A 117 -16.47 -13.26 11.27
C PRO A 117 -17.15 -12.55 10.10
N GLY A 118 -17.88 -11.46 10.35
CA GLY A 118 -18.49 -10.64 9.29
C GLY A 118 -17.45 -9.93 8.43
N LEU A 119 -16.42 -9.33 9.04
CA LEU A 119 -15.33 -8.68 8.32
C LEU A 119 -14.44 -9.71 7.61
N ALA A 120 -14.14 -10.83 8.27
CA ALA A 120 -13.42 -11.94 7.62
C ALA A 120 -14.17 -12.46 6.38
N ALA A 121 -15.50 -12.60 6.45
CA ALA A 121 -16.30 -13.00 5.30
C ALA A 121 -16.27 -11.96 4.16
N ALA A 122 -16.30 -10.66 4.48
CA ALA A 122 -16.20 -9.60 3.49
C ALA A 122 -14.82 -9.60 2.79
N LEU A 123 -13.73 -9.72 3.55
CA LEU A 123 -12.38 -9.83 2.99
C LEU A 123 -12.21 -11.09 2.12
N LYS A 124 -12.77 -12.22 2.56
CA LYS A 124 -12.82 -13.45 1.75
C LYS A 124 -13.56 -13.23 0.42
N ALA A 125 -14.66 -12.48 0.43
CA ALA A 125 -15.39 -12.15 -0.79
C ALA A 125 -14.57 -11.28 -1.73
N VAL A 126 -13.88 -10.25 -1.23
CA VAL A 126 -12.96 -9.40 -2.02
C VAL A 126 -11.89 -10.26 -2.70
N LEU A 127 -11.27 -11.18 -1.96
CA LEU A 127 -10.25 -12.10 -2.52
C LEU A 127 -10.82 -12.97 -3.64
N SER A 128 -11.97 -13.59 -3.39
CA SER A 128 -12.62 -14.49 -4.33
C SER A 128 -12.99 -13.76 -5.62
N GLU A 129 -13.65 -12.61 -5.50
CA GLU A 129 -14.08 -11.83 -6.65
C GLU A 129 -12.89 -11.26 -7.44
N SER A 130 -11.88 -10.73 -6.74
CA SER A 130 -10.67 -10.21 -7.40
C SER A 130 -9.93 -11.31 -8.16
N ILE A 131 -9.75 -12.49 -7.55
CA ILE A 131 -9.06 -13.61 -8.21
C ILE A 131 -9.83 -14.10 -9.42
N VAL A 132 -11.15 -14.27 -9.31
CA VAL A 132 -12.00 -14.69 -10.43
C VAL A 132 -11.92 -13.70 -11.58
N GLN A 133 -12.00 -12.40 -11.32
CA GLN A 133 -11.89 -11.38 -12.37
C GLN A 133 -10.48 -11.36 -13.00
N MET A 134 -9.43 -11.53 -12.20
CA MET A 134 -8.05 -11.58 -12.69
C MET A 134 -7.75 -12.83 -13.54
N VAL A 135 -8.57 -13.88 -13.51
CA VAL A 135 -8.34 -15.06 -14.39
C VAL A 135 -8.30 -14.65 -15.86
N GLU A 136 -9.11 -13.67 -16.27
CA GLU A 136 -9.17 -13.23 -17.66
C GLU A 136 -8.09 -12.21 -18.02
N THR A 137 -7.76 -11.30 -17.10
CA THR A 137 -6.87 -10.16 -17.36
C THR A 137 -5.43 -10.40 -16.94
N ALA A 138 -5.23 -11.10 -15.82
CA ALA A 138 -3.92 -11.29 -15.19
C ALA A 138 -3.79 -12.70 -14.54
N PRO A 139 -3.96 -13.81 -15.30
CA PRO A 139 -3.99 -15.17 -14.74
C PRO A 139 -2.70 -15.57 -14.01
N GLY A 140 -1.55 -15.04 -14.45
CA GLY A 140 -0.28 -15.25 -13.77
C GLY A 140 -0.24 -14.62 -12.37
N VAL A 141 -0.84 -13.44 -12.20
CA VAL A 141 -0.92 -12.74 -10.91
C VAL A 141 -1.88 -13.47 -9.98
N ALA A 142 -3.03 -13.90 -10.51
CA ALA A 142 -3.98 -14.74 -9.78
C ALA A 142 -3.29 -16.01 -9.25
N ALA A 143 -2.57 -16.73 -10.11
CA ALA A 143 -1.88 -17.95 -9.71
C ALA A 143 -0.79 -17.70 -8.65
N VAL A 144 0.02 -16.65 -8.80
CA VAL A 144 1.02 -16.26 -7.80
C VAL A 144 0.37 -15.89 -6.47
N ALA A 145 -0.72 -15.12 -6.48
CA ALA A 145 -1.47 -14.77 -5.28
C ALA A 145 -2.01 -16.02 -4.59
N ILE A 146 -2.68 -16.93 -5.32
CA ILE A 146 -3.22 -18.19 -4.77
C ILE A 146 -2.12 -19.02 -4.10
N GLN A 147 -1.00 -19.26 -4.79
CA GLN A 147 0.10 -20.06 -4.24
C GLN A 147 0.71 -19.42 -2.99
N SER A 148 0.78 -18.09 -2.96
CA SER A 148 1.28 -17.33 -1.81
C SER A 148 0.29 -17.38 -0.64
N ILE A 149 -1.01 -17.24 -0.91
CA ILE A 149 -2.07 -17.33 0.09
C ILE A 149 -2.07 -18.72 0.74
N LYS A 150 -1.85 -19.80 -0.01
CA LYS A 150 -1.75 -21.16 0.54
C LYS A 150 -0.63 -21.32 1.58
N GLN A 151 0.39 -20.46 1.56
CA GLN A 151 1.46 -20.49 2.57
C GLN A 151 1.03 -19.86 3.90
N VAL A 152 0.10 -18.90 3.89
CA VAL A 152 -0.30 -18.13 5.08
C VAL A 152 -1.68 -18.51 5.60
N ALA A 153 -2.58 -18.93 4.72
CA ALA A 153 -3.95 -19.34 5.01
C ALA A 153 -4.34 -20.52 4.09
N PRO A 154 -3.87 -21.76 4.38
CA PRO A 154 -4.00 -22.90 3.49
C PRO A 154 -5.44 -23.19 3.04
N GLU A 155 -6.38 -23.26 3.97
CA GLU A 155 -7.79 -23.56 3.69
C GLU A 155 -8.45 -22.51 2.77
N LEU A 156 -8.11 -21.24 2.99
CA LEU A 156 -8.58 -20.14 2.13
C LEU A 156 -7.92 -20.19 0.76
N GLY A 157 -6.62 -20.50 0.69
CA GLY A 157 -5.90 -20.64 -0.57
C GLY A 157 -6.40 -21.81 -1.42
N GLU A 158 -6.73 -22.94 -0.81
CA GLU A 158 -7.37 -24.09 -1.50
C GLU A 158 -8.74 -23.70 -2.05
N PHE A 159 -9.57 -23.02 -1.25
CA PHE A 159 -10.85 -22.50 -1.71
C PHE A 159 -10.71 -21.56 -2.91
N LEU A 160 -9.76 -20.62 -2.87
CA LEU A 160 -9.53 -19.67 -3.96
C LEU A 160 -8.97 -20.35 -5.23
N GLU A 161 -8.17 -21.41 -5.07
CA GLU A 161 -7.70 -22.22 -6.19
C GLU A 161 -8.87 -22.90 -6.92
N GLU A 162 -9.82 -23.48 -6.18
CA GLU A 162 -11.01 -24.12 -6.75
C GLU A 162 -11.88 -23.11 -7.51
N GLU A 163 -12.14 -21.94 -6.92
CA GLU A 163 -12.89 -20.85 -7.55
C GLU A 163 -12.20 -20.38 -8.85
N ALA A 164 -10.88 -20.17 -8.81
CA ALA A 164 -10.12 -19.72 -9.97
C ALA A 164 -10.12 -20.76 -11.11
N ILE A 165 -9.93 -22.04 -10.79
CA ILE A 165 -10.04 -23.13 -11.78
C ILE A 165 -11.46 -23.20 -12.35
N GLY A 166 -12.48 -23.05 -11.50
CA GLY A 166 -13.89 -22.97 -11.91
C GLY A 166 -14.17 -21.80 -12.87
N ALA A 167 -13.48 -20.68 -12.68
CA ALA A 167 -13.51 -19.50 -13.55
C ALA A 167 -12.66 -19.64 -14.81
N GLY A 168 -11.89 -20.72 -14.97
CA GLY A 168 -11.11 -21.01 -16.18
C GLY A 168 -9.60 -20.85 -16.04
N LEU A 169 -9.06 -20.68 -14.84
CA LEU A 169 -7.61 -20.63 -14.63
C LEU A 169 -6.98 -21.98 -14.98
N GLU A 170 -6.09 -21.98 -15.97
CA GLU A 170 -5.37 -23.17 -16.36
C GLU A 170 -4.38 -23.60 -15.26
N ARG A 171 -4.31 -24.91 -15.01
CA ARG A 171 -3.42 -25.48 -13.98
C ARG A 171 -1.94 -25.19 -14.22
N ASP A 172 -1.56 -24.96 -15.48
CA ASP A 172 -0.18 -24.65 -15.84
C ASP A 172 0.29 -23.32 -15.23
N TYR A 173 -0.61 -22.33 -15.08
CA TYR A 173 -0.30 -21.10 -14.35
C TYR A 173 0.00 -21.38 -12.88
N LEU A 174 -0.81 -22.22 -12.23
CA LEU A 174 -0.62 -22.59 -10.82
C LEU A 174 0.68 -23.38 -10.60
N LEU A 175 1.08 -24.22 -11.55
CA LEU A 175 2.32 -24.99 -11.50
C LEU A 175 3.56 -24.12 -11.76
N ALA A 176 3.43 -23.10 -12.62
CA ALA A 176 4.51 -22.17 -12.94
C ALA A 176 4.67 -21.06 -11.88
N ALA A 177 3.62 -20.77 -11.11
CA ALA A 177 3.61 -19.72 -10.10
C ALA A 177 4.55 -20.05 -8.93
N SER A 178 5.54 -19.18 -8.72
CA SER A 178 6.34 -19.19 -7.50
C SER A 178 5.66 -18.32 -6.44
N PRO A 179 5.44 -18.83 -5.20
CA PRO A 179 4.95 -18.01 -4.11
C PRO A 179 5.85 -16.81 -3.85
N ILE A 180 5.25 -15.68 -3.48
CA ILE A 180 5.95 -14.53 -2.93
C ILE A 180 6.32 -14.90 -1.50
N MET A 181 7.60 -14.81 -1.16
CA MET A 181 8.03 -15.06 0.22
C MET A 181 7.41 -14.00 1.16
N PRO A 182 6.86 -14.42 2.31
CA PRO A 182 6.30 -13.51 3.31
C PRO A 182 7.35 -12.60 3.93
#